data_AF-A0A6G7XAV5-F1
#
_entry.id   AF-A0A6G7XAV5-F1
#
_cell.length_a   1.000
_cell.length_b   1.000
_cell.length_c   1.000
_cell.angle_alpha   90.00
_cell.angle_beta   90.00
_cell.angle_gamma   90.00
#
_symmetry.space_group_name_H-M   'P 1'
#
loop_
_entity.id
_entity.type
_entity.pdbx_description
1 polymer ?
#
loop_
_entity_poly.entity_id
_entity_poly.type
_entity_poly.pdbx_seq_one_letter_code
_entity_poly.pdbx_strand_id
1 'polypeptide(L)'
;MEEYQIYQGFPTEWLGAWESINANPDVYIFQGYDGNYYLLAYNYDKESERGNFSCYDMNADENGWYIRMGMKCCLLMSESSPYGLHITSWGSYIKC
;
A
#
# COMPACT_ATOMS: atom_id res chain seq x y z
N MET A 1 -16.14 5.75 -30.48
CA MET A 1 -15.56 6.63 -29.45
C MET A 1 -15.73 5.88 -28.15
N GLU A 2 -14.85 4.90 -27.94
CA GLU A 2 -14.83 4.03 -26.75
C GLU A 2 -14.05 4.77 -25.67
N GLU A 3 -14.76 5.65 -24.98
CA GLU A 3 -14.19 6.52 -23.96
C GLU A 3 -14.05 5.75 -22.63
N TYR A 4 -12.78 5.56 -22.22
CA TYR A 4 -12.33 5.37 -20.83
C TYR A 4 -12.57 4.02 -20.12
N GLN A 5 -12.25 2.88 -20.75
CA GLN A 5 -12.21 1.58 -20.05
C GLN A 5 -10.95 1.29 -19.19
N ILE A 6 -10.17 2.29 -18.77
CA ILE A 6 -8.91 2.03 -18.04
C ILE A 6 -8.74 3.00 -16.87
N TYR A 7 -9.60 2.91 -15.86
CA TYR A 7 -9.07 3.00 -14.50
C TYR A 7 -8.62 1.58 -14.18
N GLN A 8 -7.30 1.36 -14.20
CA GLN A 8 -6.70 0.05 -13.93
C GLN A 8 -7.37 -0.54 -12.68
N GLY A 9 -8.03 -1.69 -12.84
CA GLY A 9 -8.63 -2.39 -11.71
C GLY A 9 -7.60 -2.58 -10.60
N PHE A 10 -8.06 -2.64 -9.36
CA PHE A 10 -7.16 -2.87 -8.24
C PHE A 10 -6.33 -4.14 -8.47
N PRO A 11 -4.98 -4.09 -8.33
CA PRO A 11 -4.13 -5.25 -8.50
C PRO A 11 -4.40 -6.26 -7.37
N THR A 12 -5.21 -7.29 -7.64
CA THR A 12 -5.60 -8.28 -6.63
C THR A 12 -4.40 -9.00 -6.01
N GLU A 13 -3.27 -9.08 -6.74
CA GLU A 13 -2.00 -9.57 -6.25
C GLU A 13 -1.40 -8.72 -5.11
N TRP A 14 -1.87 -7.49 -4.91
CA TRP A 14 -1.48 -6.66 -3.77
C TRP A 14 -2.23 -7.00 -2.49
N LEU A 15 -3.36 -7.73 -2.56
CA LEU A 15 -4.08 -8.12 -1.34
C LEU A 15 -3.23 -9.06 -0.47
N GLY A 16 -3.29 -8.84 0.85
CA GLY A 16 -2.60 -9.64 1.85
C GLY A 16 -1.49 -8.90 2.59
N ALA A 17 -0.64 -9.67 3.27
CA ALA A 17 0.44 -9.17 4.10
C ALA A 17 1.72 -8.93 3.29
N TRP A 18 2.42 -7.86 3.64
CA TRP A 18 3.66 -7.42 3.02
C TRP A 18 4.64 -6.98 4.11
N GLU A 19 5.80 -7.60 4.12
CA GLU A 19 6.90 -7.30 5.05
C GLU A 19 7.84 -6.26 4.43
N SER A 20 8.19 -5.23 5.20
CA SER A 20 9.12 -4.19 4.79
C SER A 20 10.55 -4.70 4.82
N ILE A 21 11.31 -4.49 3.74
CA ILE A 21 12.73 -4.90 3.67
C ILE A 21 13.59 -4.25 4.75
N ASN A 22 13.32 -2.99 5.07
CA ASN A 22 14.10 -2.22 6.04
C ASN A 22 13.38 -2.07 7.39
N ALA A 23 12.32 -2.87 7.61
CA ALA A 23 11.50 -2.90 8.81
C ALA A 23 11.07 -1.51 9.31
N ASN A 24 10.16 -0.84 8.58
CA ASN A 24 9.13 0.09 9.08
C ASN A 24 8.40 0.79 7.91
N PRO A 25 7.05 0.80 7.82
CA PRO A 25 6.08 -0.13 8.42
C PRO A 25 5.96 -1.44 7.64
N ASP A 26 5.49 -2.51 8.29
CA ASP A 26 4.87 -3.66 7.59
C ASP A 26 3.42 -3.31 7.22
N VAL A 27 2.88 -3.89 6.15
CA VAL A 27 1.55 -3.52 5.67
C VAL A 27 0.64 -4.70 5.34
N TYR A 28 -0.66 -4.50 5.51
CA TYR A 28 -1.71 -5.41 5.08
C TYR A 28 -2.70 -4.67 4.20
N ILE A 29 -2.91 -5.16 2.98
CA ILE A 29 -3.82 -4.54 2.00
C ILE A 29 -5.07 -5.40 1.85
N PHE A 30 -6.23 -4.77 1.99
CA PHE A 30 -7.51 -5.48 2.00
C PHE A 30 -8.63 -4.67 1.37
N GLN A 31 -9.70 -5.37 1.00
CA GLN A 31 -10.96 -4.74 0.59
C GLN A 31 -11.93 -4.72 1.77
N GLY A 32 -12.49 -3.55 2.07
CA GLY A 32 -13.53 -3.37 3.08
C GLY A 32 -14.90 -3.87 2.60
N TYR A 33 -15.86 -3.95 3.52
CA TYR A 33 -17.24 -4.34 3.21
C TYR A 33 -17.98 -3.34 2.32
N ASP A 34 -17.51 -2.10 2.27
CA ASP A 34 -18.00 -1.05 1.39
C ASP A 34 -17.43 -1.14 -0.04
N GLY A 35 -16.57 -2.12 -0.30
CA GLY A 35 -15.93 -2.35 -1.60
C GLY A 35 -14.67 -1.52 -1.83
N ASN A 36 -14.32 -0.61 -0.91
CA ASN A 36 -13.12 0.21 -1.00
C ASN A 36 -11.87 -0.57 -0.56
N TYR A 37 -10.70 -0.13 -1.01
CA TYR A 37 -9.43 -0.74 -0.65
C TYR A 37 -8.73 0.08 0.43
N TYR A 38 -8.07 -0.63 1.33
CA TYR A 38 -7.43 -0.07 2.51
C TYR A 38 -6.04 -0.65 2.70
N LEU A 39 -5.15 0.19 3.22
CA LEU A 39 -3.83 -0.22 3.65
C LEU A 39 -3.71 -0.02 5.16
N LEU A 40 -3.53 -1.12 5.89
CA LEU A 40 -3.21 -1.11 7.31
C LEU A 40 -1.69 -1.21 7.46
N ALA A 41 -1.06 -0.20 8.05
CA ALA A 41 0.36 -0.15 8.33
C ALA A 41 0.62 -0.40 9.82
N TYR A 42 1.58 -1.27 10.12
CA TYR A 42 2.09 -1.50 11.47
C TYR A 42 3.52 -0.98 11.56
N ASN A 43 3.74 -0.01 12.45
CA ASN A 43 5.05 0.52 12.76
C ASN A 43 5.46 0.04 14.16
N TYR A 44 6.66 -0.50 14.33
CA TYR A 44 7.23 -0.80 15.63
C TYR A 44 8.38 0.14 15.93
N ASP A 45 8.19 1.03 16.90
CA ASP A 45 9.26 1.88 17.40
C ASP A 45 10.09 1.12 18.43
N LYS A 46 11.34 0.85 18.08
CA LYS A 46 12.29 0.14 18.94
C LYS A 46 12.73 0.95 20.15
N GLU A 47 12.74 2.28 20.08
CA GLU A 47 13.17 3.12 21.20
C GLU A 47 12.11 3.17 22.30
N SER A 48 10.83 3.25 21.91
CA SER A 48 9.72 3.26 22.85
C SER A 48 9.12 1.88 23.14
N GLU A 49 9.57 0.83 22.44
CA GLU A 49 9.05 -0.55 22.47
C GLU A 49 7.54 -0.60 22.23
N ARG A 50 7.04 0.25 21.33
CA ARG A 50 5.61 0.41 21.06
C ARG A 50 5.29 0.18 19.59
N GLY A 51 4.23 -0.61 19.38
CA GLY A 51 3.58 -0.73 18.09
C GLY A 51 2.52 0.33 17.88
N ASN A 52 2.37 0.79 16.64
CA ASN A 52 1.29 1.68 16.22
C ASN A 52 0.69 1.18 14.90
N PHE A 53 -0.65 1.24 14.83
CA PHE A 53 -1.39 0.97 13.60
C PHE A 53 -1.93 2.27 13.00
N SER A 54 -1.74 2.41 11.69
CA SER A 54 -2.37 3.44 10.88
C SER A 54 -3.12 2.79 9.72
N CYS A 55 -4.37 3.19 9.50
CA CYS A 55 -5.17 2.72 8.37
C CYS A 55 -5.36 3.86 7.37
N TYR A 56 -5.16 3.56 6.09
CA TYR A 56 -5.26 4.53 5.01
C TYR A 56 -6.26 4.07 3.96
N ASP A 57 -7.10 5.00 3.51
CA ASP A 57 -7.88 4.81 2.29
C ASP A 57 -6.95 4.74 1.08
N MET A 58 -7.13 3.71 0.26
CA MET A 58 -6.44 3.61 -1.02
C MET A 58 -7.31 4.25 -2.09
N ASN A 59 -6.71 5.15 -2.84
CA ASN A 59 -7.35 5.88 -3.92
C ASN A 59 -6.62 5.57 -5.23
N ALA A 60 -7.28 5.82 -6.36
CA ALA A 60 -6.69 5.68 -7.68
C ALA A 60 -6.90 6.96 -8.49
N ASP A 61 -5.88 7.36 -9.24
CA ASP A 61 -5.97 8.41 -10.25
C ASP A 61 -5.21 8.01 -11.53
N GLU A 62 -4.95 8.97 -12.42
CA GLU A 62 -4.22 8.74 -13.68
C GLU A 62 -2.81 8.17 -13.49
N ASN A 63 -2.20 8.35 -12.31
CA ASN A 63 -0.86 7.86 -11.97
C ASN A 63 -0.88 6.51 -11.26
N GLY A 64 -2.06 5.94 -11.01
CA GLY A 64 -2.24 4.65 -10.34
C GLY A 64 -2.76 4.78 -8.91
N TRP A 65 -2.47 3.75 -8.11
CA TRP A 65 -2.97 3.61 -6.75
C TRP A 65 -2.07 4.32 -5.73
N TYR A 66 -2.68 4.97 -4.75
CA TYR A 66 -1.95 5.74 -3.75
C TYR A 66 -2.67 5.80 -2.40
N ILE A 67 -1.90 6.11 -1.37
CA ILE A 67 -2.40 6.51 -0.04
C ILE A 67 -2.01 7.95 0.26
N ARG A 68 -2.82 8.64 1.08
CA ARG A 68 -2.49 9.97 1.60
C ARG A 68 -2.13 9.91 3.08
N MET A 69 -0.96 10.44 3.41
CA MET A 69 -0.49 10.63 4.78
C MET A 69 -0.40 12.12 5.07
N GLY A 70 -1.48 12.69 5.61
CA GLY A 70 -1.62 14.14 5.72
C GLY A 70 -1.53 14.80 4.34
N MET A 71 -0.49 15.60 4.12
CA MET A 71 -0.24 16.26 2.82
C MET A 71 0.59 15.42 1.84
N LYS A 72 1.18 14.30 2.29
CA LYS A 72 2.03 13.45 1.45
C LYS A 72 1.18 12.45 0.66
N CYS A 73 1.47 12.33 -0.62
CA CYS A 73 0.91 11.28 -1.49
C CYS A 73 1.97 10.19 -1.68
N CYS A 74 1.59 8.94 -1.45
CA CYS A 74 2.48 7.80 -1.60
C CYS A 74 1.90 6.84 -2.62
N LEU A 75 2.55 6.78 -3.79
CA LEU A 75 2.18 5.86 -4.86
C LEU A 75 2.59 4.44 -4.50
N LEU A 76 1.74 3.49 -4.87
CA LEU A 76 2.01 2.06 -4.84
C LEU A 76 2.34 1.60 -6.26
N MET A 77 3.41 0.84 -6.40
CA MET A 77 3.90 0.35 -7.69
C MET A 77 4.30 -1.11 -7.55
N SER A 78 3.98 -1.92 -8.57
CA SER A 78 4.49 -3.28 -8.63
C SER A 78 6.00 -3.25 -8.87
N GLU A 79 6.71 -4.12 -8.16
CA GLU A 79 8.16 -4.26 -8.28
C GLU A 79 8.52 -5.66 -8.78
N SER A 80 9.62 -5.79 -9.51
CA SER A 80 10.10 -7.11 -9.93
C SER A 80 10.57 -7.93 -8.73
N SER A 81 10.61 -9.25 -8.90
CA SER A 81 11.23 -10.18 -7.94
C SER A 81 12.62 -9.69 -7.50
N PRO A 82 12.96 -9.76 -6.20
CA PRO A 82 12.30 -10.53 -5.14
C PRO A 82 11.20 -9.79 -4.35
N TYR A 83 10.96 -8.50 -4.60
CA TYR A 83 10.12 -7.67 -3.73
C TYR A 83 8.61 -7.84 -4.03
N GLY A 84 8.15 -7.26 -5.14
CA GLY A 84 6.75 -7.34 -5.56
C GLY A 84 5.95 -6.06 -5.37
N LEU A 85 6.24 -5.26 -4.34
CA LEU A 85 5.54 -3.99 -4.07
C LEU A 85 6.52 -2.90 -3.60
N HIS A 86 6.39 -1.71 -4.18
CA HIS A 86 7.07 -0.50 -3.74
C HIS A 86 6.06 0.56 -3.33
N ILE A 87 6.19 1.11 -2.13
CA ILE A 87 5.38 2.23 -1.64
C ILE A 87 6.29 3.45 -1.51
N THR A 88 5.99 4.49 -2.27
CA THR A 88 6.79 5.73 -2.28
C THR A 88 6.91 6.29 -0.85
N SER A 89 8.11 6.71 -0.44
CA SER A 89 8.47 7.13 0.93
C SER A 89 8.63 6.02 1.98
N TRP A 90 8.21 4.78 1.71
CA TRP A 90 8.41 3.64 2.62
C TRP A 90 9.34 2.56 2.06
N GLY A 91 9.47 2.47 0.74
CA GLY A 91 10.40 1.55 0.08
C GLY A 91 9.73 0.27 -0.40
N SER A 92 10.56 -0.78 -0.52
CA SER A 92 10.19 -2.06 -1.11
C SER A 92 9.72 -3.06 -0.06
N TYR A 93 8.84 -3.96 -0.49
CA TYR A 93 8.17 -4.95 0.34
C TYR A 93 8.23 -6.32 -0.30
N ILE A 94 8.29 -7.37 0.53
CA ILE A 94 8.14 -8.77 0.13
C ILE A 94 6.79 -9.27 0.58
N LYS A 95 6.14 -10.07 -0.27
CA LYS A 95 4.88 -10.71 0.09
C LYS A 95 5.11 -11.87 1.06
N CYS A 96 4.33 -11.94 2.14
CA CYS A 96 4.34 -13.04 3.10
C CYS A 96 3.61 -14.29 2.57
#